data_AF-A0A3S9NRH8-F1
#
_entry.id   AF-A0A3S9NRH8-F1
#
_cell.length_a   1.000
_cell.length_b   1.000
_cell.length_c   1.000
_cell.angle_alpha   90.00
_cell.angle_beta   90.00
_cell.angle_gamma   90.00
#
_symmetry.space_group_name_H-M   'P 1'
#
loop_
_entity.id
_entity.type
_entity.pdbx_description
1 polymer ?
#
loop_
_entity_poly.entity_id
_entity_poly.type
_entity_poly.pdbx_seq_one_letter_code
_entity_poly.pdbx_strand_id
1 'polypeptide(L)'
;MGFIFSENIYSYCFLFLILFGSCAPNEEKRAAKLYTTHCASCHVLPNIADLPKNVWEEGVLPEMAARMGVIYEGNNPYLNLTFKEQEARMKSGVYPAKPIISMEDWDNLKSYILSMAPDSLISNKTKAPKELAQFQTKQVNLDNRKGTLVTFLEFNKSNKSIITADLNGTVNKLSAQSDSVSQTFQTEKAITSYVEKKEFSYTTSVGYLNPSEIARGYLEISNINTNHRLPFTLHRPVHTLVEDLNGDGRDEIVICEFGHLTGALSLFVKQDSLNYKKEILLGVPGTTRTIARDMNGDNKLDLVVLSSQGRENITILYQKDNLTFTPETVIQFNPVYGSSWFELVDFDSDGDDDILTVHGDNGDKSYIQKPYHGLRIHLNNGENKFEEHFFYPLNGATRLVTNDFDEDGDLDIALLATFPDYEHKPKSSFVYLENLDTEKFRFQDFTFEDANLGRWLLLDSGDVDQDGDEDIILSAFTYGFTPVPEYLADIWDNSDTDIMILKNNLYQN
;
A
#
# COMPACT_ATOMS: atom_id res chain seq x y z
N MET A 1 -27.74 97.94 16.21
CA MET A 1 -26.29 98.08 16.48
C MET A 1 -25.71 96.69 16.39
N GLY A 2 -25.19 96.20 15.27
CA GLY A 2 -24.31 96.84 14.30
C GLY A 2 -22.88 96.72 14.82
N PHE A 3 -22.12 95.73 14.36
CA PHE A 3 -20.72 95.83 13.91
C PHE A 3 -20.25 94.51 13.29
N ILE A 4 -19.58 94.66 12.15
CA ILE A 4 -18.93 93.67 11.28
C ILE A 4 -17.43 93.66 11.60
N PHE A 5 -16.77 92.50 11.58
CA PHE A 5 -15.35 92.22 11.19
C PHE A 5 -15.21 90.68 11.12
N SER A 6 -15.19 90.02 9.95
CA SER A 6 -14.11 89.77 8.97
C SER A 6 -12.98 88.80 9.41
N GLU A 7 -12.85 87.70 8.65
CA GLU A 7 -11.65 86.86 8.38
C GLU A 7 -11.07 86.02 9.55
N ASN A 8 -10.57 84.78 9.42
CA ASN A 8 -10.12 83.94 8.31
C ASN A 8 -9.96 82.47 8.80
N ILE A 9 -10.14 81.51 7.90
CA ILE A 9 -9.35 80.26 7.71
C ILE A 9 -9.23 79.26 8.89
N TYR A 10 -9.78 78.04 8.74
CA TYR A 10 -9.03 76.77 8.61
C TYR A 10 -10.02 75.59 8.46
N SER A 11 -10.03 74.99 7.27
CA SER A 11 -10.59 73.67 7.01
C SER A 11 -9.94 72.61 7.90
N TYR A 12 -10.76 71.79 8.57
CA TYR A 12 -10.38 70.43 8.92
C TYR A 12 -11.56 69.50 8.60
N CYS A 13 -11.57 68.97 7.38
CA CYS A 13 -12.29 67.76 7.05
C CYS A 13 -11.65 66.61 7.82
N PHE A 14 -12.35 66.07 8.82
CA PHE A 14 -12.03 64.76 9.38
C PHE A 14 -12.47 63.69 8.38
N LEU A 15 -11.54 63.31 7.49
CA LEU A 15 -11.67 62.11 6.67
C LEU A 15 -11.15 60.95 7.52
N PHE A 16 -12.05 60.24 8.20
CA PHE A 16 -11.73 58.94 8.78
C PHE A 16 -11.50 57.97 7.62
N LEU A 17 -10.23 57.74 7.27
CA LEU A 17 -9.82 56.67 6.39
C LEU A 17 -10.06 55.35 7.14
N ILE A 18 -11.12 54.65 6.76
CA ILE A 18 -11.29 53.23 7.04
C ILE A 18 -10.28 52.50 6.12
N LEU A 19 -9.08 52.23 6.62
CA LEU A 19 -8.15 51.28 6.02
C LEU A 19 -8.58 49.86 6.41
N PHE A 20 -9.61 49.35 5.74
CA PHE A 20 -9.88 47.91 5.70
C PHE A 20 -9.97 47.49 4.24
N GLY A 21 -8.88 46.91 3.74
CA GLY A 21 -8.84 46.28 2.43
C GLY A 21 -7.44 46.20 1.82
N SER A 22 -6.96 44.96 1.65
CA SER A 22 -6.01 44.54 0.60
C SER A 22 -4.53 44.27 0.93
N CYS A 23 -4.23 43.59 2.05
CA CYS A 23 -2.97 42.79 2.13
C CYS A 23 -3.19 41.27 1.87
N ALA A 24 -4.38 40.74 2.15
CA ALA A 24 -4.70 39.30 2.05
C ALA A 24 -4.48 38.65 0.66
N PRO A 25 -4.79 39.29 -0.49
CA PRO A 25 -4.69 38.62 -1.79
C PRO A 25 -3.26 38.25 -2.20
N ASN A 26 -2.26 38.91 -1.61
CA ASN A 26 -0.86 38.68 -1.94
C ASN A 26 -0.26 37.55 -1.09
N GLU A 27 -0.67 37.45 0.18
CA GLU A 27 -0.24 36.39 1.09
C GLU A 27 -0.83 35.03 0.70
N GLU A 28 -2.11 34.97 0.35
CA GLU A 28 -2.77 33.74 -0.11
C GLU A 28 -2.14 33.22 -1.41
N LYS A 29 -1.89 34.10 -2.39
CA LYS A 29 -1.18 33.74 -3.63
C LYS A 29 0.25 33.26 -3.37
N ARG A 30 0.95 33.88 -2.41
CA ARG A 30 2.28 33.46 -1.98
C ARG A 30 2.22 32.06 -1.34
N ALA A 31 1.26 31.79 -0.46
CA ALA A 31 1.09 30.51 0.19
C ALA A 31 0.68 29.39 -0.77
N ALA A 32 -0.25 29.66 -1.70
CA ALA A 32 -0.61 28.72 -2.76
C ALA A 32 0.60 28.35 -3.61
N LYS A 33 1.45 29.34 -3.96
CA LYS A 33 2.70 29.10 -4.69
C LYS A 33 3.69 28.27 -3.88
N LEU A 34 3.85 28.54 -2.58
CA LEU A 34 4.68 27.74 -1.68
C LEU A 34 4.18 26.30 -1.62
N TYR A 35 2.87 26.10 -1.49
CA TYR A 35 2.23 24.78 -1.49
C TYR A 35 2.55 24.02 -2.78
N THR A 36 2.31 24.62 -3.95
CA THR A 36 2.64 23.99 -5.23
C THR A 36 4.14 23.70 -5.35
N THR A 37 5.00 24.64 -4.95
CA THR A 37 6.46 24.50 -5.12
C THR A 37 7.03 23.39 -4.25
N HIS A 38 6.58 23.26 -3.00
CA HIS A 38 7.15 22.33 -2.04
C HIS A 38 6.43 20.99 -1.96
N CYS A 39 5.14 20.93 -2.26
CA CYS A 39 4.39 19.67 -2.24
C CYS A 39 4.50 18.93 -3.58
N ALA A 40 4.48 19.64 -4.71
CA ALA A 40 4.59 18.99 -6.03
C ALA A 40 6.02 18.53 -6.37
N SER A 41 7.03 18.89 -5.57
CA SER A 41 8.41 18.41 -5.78
C SER A 41 8.59 16.94 -5.42
N CYS A 42 7.76 16.43 -4.51
CA CYS A 42 7.93 15.09 -3.96
C CYS A 42 6.87 14.10 -4.45
N HIS A 43 5.65 14.53 -4.76
CA HIS A 43 4.56 13.69 -5.26
C HIS A 43 3.56 14.56 -6.03
N VAL A 44 2.47 13.98 -6.56
CA VAL A 44 1.35 14.78 -7.09
C VAL A 44 0.88 15.77 -6.03
N LEU A 45 0.48 16.97 -6.43
CA LEU A 45 0.03 17.99 -5.48
C LEU A 45 -1.17 17.46 -4.68
N PRO A 46 -1.08 17.29 -3.35
CA PRO A 46 -2.20 16.75 -2.59
C PRO A 46 -3.37 17.72 -2.61
N ASN A 47 -4.58 17.19 -2.61
CA ASN A 47 -5.75 17.99 -2.36
C ASN A 47 -5.90 18.23 -0.84
N ILE A 48 -5.87 19.49 -0.42
CA ILE A 48 -5.95 19.87 1.00
C ILE A 48 -7.27 19.39 1.63
N ALA A 49 -8.34 19.30 0.84
CA ALA A 49 -9.64 18.83 1.31
C ALA A 49 -9.70 17.33 1.60
N ASP A 50 -8.69 16.54 1.20
CA ASP A 50 -8.67 15.10 1.40
C ASP A 50 -8.31 14.69 2.85
N LEU A 51 -7.89 15.65 3.69
CA LEU A 51 -7.63 15.44 5.11
C LEU A 51 -8.28 16.53 5.98
N PRO A 52 -8.82 16.18 7.15
CA PRO A 52 -9.31 17.14 8.12
C PRO A 52 -8.21 18.04 8.69
N LYS A 53 -8.61 19.20 9.19
CA LYS A 53 -7.74 20.21 9.79
C LYS A 53 -6.88 19.66 10.94
N ASN A 54 -7.44 18.85 11.84
CA ASN A 54 -6.68 18.27 12.96
C ASN A 54 -5.61 17.28 12.46
N VAL A 55 -5.91 16.49 11.42
CA VAL A 55 -4.95 15.54 10.83
C VAL A 55 -3.80 16.28 10.13
N TRP A 56 -4.11 17.37 9.43
CA TRP A 56 -3.09 18.28 8.92
C TRP A 56 -2.21 18.83 10.05
N GLU A 57 -2.81 19.41 11.09
CA GLU A 57 -2.09 20.08 12.16
C GLU A 57 -1.21 19.15 13.00
N GLU A 58 -1.73 17.99 13.38
CA GLU A 58 -1.08 17.08 14.33
C GLU A 58 -0.19 16.04 13.64
N GLY A 59 -0.50 15.66 12.40
CA GLY A 59 0.18 14.60 11.66
C GLY A 59 1.06 15.09 10.52
N VAL A 60 0.44 15.70 9.51
CA VAL A 60 1.11 15.95 8.21
C VAL A 60 2.02 17.18 8.23
N LEU A 61 1.56 18.30 8.80
CA LEU A 61 2.34 19.55 8.85
C LEU A 61 3.65 19.42 9.64
N PRO A 62 3.73 18.72 10.79
CA PRO A 62 5.01 18.46 11.46
C PRO A 62 6.02 17.72 10.57
N GLU A 63 5.57 16.69 9.85
CA GLU A 63 6.43 15.95 8.91
C GLU A 63 6.90 16.84 7.74
N MET A 64 6.00 17.64 7.18
CA MET A 64 6.35 18.61 6.14
C MET A 64 7.36 19.64 6.64
N ALA A 65 7.18 20.17 7.84
CA ALA A 65 8.11 21.11 8.47
C ALA A 65 9.52 20.48 8.56
N ALA A 66 9.60 19.24 9.06
CA ALA A 66 10.86 18.53 9.20
C ALA A 66 11.56 18.35 7.84
N ARG A 67 10.82 17.95 6.79
CA ARG A 67 11.34 17.82 5.40
C ARG A 67 11.78 19.14 4.79
N MET A 68 11.25 20.27 5.27
CA MET A 68 11.70 21.60 4.89
C MET A 68 12.79 22.17 5.82
N GLY A 69 13.27 21.38 6.79
CA GLY A 69 14.31 21.77 7.74
C GLY A 69 13.81 22.69 8.87
N VAL A 70 12.49 22.84 9.02
CA VAL A 70 11.87 23.59 10.12
C VAL A 70 11.69 22.65 11.32
N ILE A 71 12.64 22.72 12.26
CA ILE A 71 12.73 21.87 13.44
C ILE A 71 12.48 22.71 14.70
N TYR A 72 11.58 22.27 15.57
CA TYR A 72 11.24 22.93 16.84
C TYR A 72 10.93 21.90 17.93
N GLU A 73 10.70 22.36 19.16
CA GLU A 73 10.37 21.50 20.30
C GLU A 73 9.05 20.74 20.03
N GLY A 74 9.13 19.40 19.99
CA GLY A 74 8.00 18.53 19.60
C GLY A 74 8.01 18.08 18.13
N ASN A 75 8.78 18.73 17.25
CA ASN A 75 8.93 18.32 15.85
C ASN A 75 10.41 18.17 15.47
N ASN A 76 11.03 17.10 15.98
CA ASN A 76 12.41 16.74 15.67
C ASN A 76 12.46 15.32 15.10
N PRO A 77 12.81 15.13 13.82
CA PRO A 77 12.80 13.81 13.18
C PRO A 77 13.91 12.87 13.69
N TYR A 78 14.75 13.31 14.62
CA TYR A 78 15.81 12.51 15.23
C TYR A 78 15.53 12.14 16.70
N LEU A 79 14.46 12.68 17.29
CA LEU A 79 14.11 12.43 18.68
C LEU A 79 13.75 10.94 18.88
N ASN A 80 14.14 10.38 20.03
CA ASN A 80 13.90 8.98 20.41
C ASN A 80 14.53 7.91 19.50
N LEU A 81 15.41 8.30 18.56
CA LEU A 81 16.14 7.36 17.71
C LEU A 81 17.50 7.00 18.33
N THR A 82 17.95 5.77 18.08
CA THR A 82 19.33 5.38 18.38
C THR A 82 20.33 6.17 17.53
N PHE A 83 21.57 6.31 17.98
CA PHE A 83 22.61 7.00 17.20
C PHE A 83 22.78 6.43 15.78
N LYS A 84 22.71 5.10 15.63
CA LYS A 84 22.82 4.44 14.31
C LYS A 84 21.64 4.80 13.39
N GLU A 85 20.45 4.88 13.95
CA GLU A 85 19.24 5.24 13.19
C GLU A 85 19.27 6.73 12.81
N GLN A 86 19.76 7.60 13.71
CA GLN A 86 19.99 9.01 13.40
C GLN A 86 21.01 9.16 12.26
N GLU A 87 22.13 8.42 12.31
CA GLU A 87 23.14 8.45 11.25
C GLU A 87 22.57 7.97 9.90
N ALA A 88 21.82 6.86 9.89
CA ALA A 88 21.17 6.35 8.68
C ALA A 88 20.17 7.38 8.11
N ARG A 89 19.36 8.01 8.98
CA ARG A 89 18.42 9.06 8.62
C ARG A 89 19.11 10.31 8.07
N MET A 90 20.24 10.73 8.62
CA MET A 90 21.03 11.84 8.06
C MET A 90 21.57 11.49 6.67
N LYS A 91 22.05 10.25 6.46
CA LYS A 91 22.55 9.77 5.16
C LYS A 91 21.46 9.71 4.08
N SER A 92 20.19 9.55 4.46
CA SER A 92 19.06 9.59 3.51
C SER A 92 18.95 10.93 2.76
N GLY A 93 19.43 12.03 3.35
CA GLY A 93 19.31 13.37 2.79
C GLY A 93 17.88 13.95 2.80
N VAL A 94 16.90 13.25 3.39
CA VAL A 94 15.49 13.64 3.38
C VAL A 94 15.20 14.87 4.25
N TYR A 95 15.93 15.03 5.36
CA TYR A 95 15.79 16.18 6.25
C TYR A 95 16.99 17.11 6.10
N PRO A 96 16.83 18.31 5.53
CA PRO A 96 17.95 19.21 5.28
C PRO A 96 18.50 19.77 6.59
N ALA A 97 19.84 19.93 6.65
CA ALA A 97 20.52 20.46 7.85
C ALA A 97 20.23 21.94 8.11
N LYS A 98 19.70 22.67 7.11
CA LYS A 98 19.27 24.06 7.21
C LYS A 98 17.86 24.19 6.61
N PRO A 99 16.99 25.06 7.16
CA PRO A 99 15.69 25.33 6.58
C PRO A 99 15.80 25.78 5.13
N ILE A 100 14.97 25.20 4.26
CA ILE A 100 14.83 25.60 2.84
C ILE A 100 13.68 26.59 2.63
N ILE A 101 12.95 26.89 3.70
CA ILE A 101 11.84 27.85 3.77
C ILE A 101 12.08 28.79 4.96
N SER A 102 11.66 30.04 4.85
CA SER A 102 11.70 30.98 5.98
C SER A 102 10.61 30.63 7.00
N MET A 103 10.79 31.01 8.27
CA MET A 103 9.75 30.76 9.28
C MET A 103 8.44 31.51 8.95
N GLU A 104 8.55 32.73 8.39
CA GLU A 104 7.40 33.51 7.92
C GLU A 104 6.63 32.79 6.80
N ASP A 105 7.35 32.24 5.82
CA ASP A 105 6.75 31.47 4.72
C ASP A 105 6.13 30.16 5.21
N TRP A 106 6.77 29.50 6.19
CA TRP A 106 6.24 28.31 6.81
C TRP A 106 4.93 28.59 7.56
N ASP A 107 4.88 29.64 8.38
CA ASP A 107 3.68 30.02 9.11
C ASP A 107 2.53 30.42 8.17
N ASN A 108 2.84 31.11 7.07
CA ASN A 108 1.87 31.44 6.03
C ASN A 108 1.35 30.17 5.33
N LEU A 109 2.24 29.25 4.94
CA LEU A 109 1.88 27.96 4.33
C LEU A 109 1.00 27.12 5.26
N LYS A 110 1.37 26.99 6.54
CA LYS A 110 0.58 26.30 7.58
C LYS A 110 -0.82 26.91 7.65
N SER A 111 -0.91 28.24 7.78
CA SER A 111 -2.18 28.95 7.92
C SER A 111 -3.08 28.76 6.69
N TYR A 112 -2.50 28.82 5.50
CA TYR A 112 -3.20 28.57 4.24
C TYR A 112 -3.80 27.16 4.19
N ILE A 113 -3.00 26.12 4.47
CA ILE A 113 -3.49 24.73 4.49
C ILE A 113 -4.62 24.56 5.50
N LEU A 114 -4.43 25.02 6.75
CA LEU A 114 -5.45 24.88 7.79
C LEU A 114 -6.72 25.69 7.51
N SER A 115 -6.63 26.81 6.77
CA SER A 115 -7.79 27.60 6.39
C SER A 115 -8.68 26.92 5.33
N MET A 116 -8.09 26.05 4.51
CA MET A 116 -8.79 25.33 3.44
C MET A 116 -9.17 23.89 3.81
N ALA A 117 -8.47 23.30 4.78
CA ALA A 117 -8.77 21.96 5.26
C ALA A 117 -10.15 21.91 5.95
N PRO A 118 -11.01 20.94 5.62
CA PRO A 118 -12.31 20.78 6.27
C PRO A 118 -12.13 20.35 7.73
N ASP A 119 -13.17 20.54 8.56
CA ASP A 119 -13.14 20.06 9.95
C ASP A 119 -13.33 18.52 10.04
N SER A 120 -13.95 17.91 9.02
CA SER A 120 -14.15 16.46 8.92
C SER A 120 -14.35 16.02 7.47
N LEU A 121 -14.14 14.73 7.19
CA LEU A 121 -14.46 14.13 5.89
C LEU A 121 -15.91 13.61 5.88
N ILE A 122 -16.54 13.67 4.71
CA ILE A 122 -17.85 13.08 4.48
C ILE A 122 -17.65 11.61 4.15
N SER A 123 -18.15 10.71 5.02
CA SER A 123 -18.08 9.27 4.80
C SER A 123 -19.02 8.82 3.68
N ASN A 124 -18.61 7.79 2.95
CA ASN A 124 -19.45 7.17 1.93
C ASN A 124 -20.63 6.44 2.57
N LYS A 125 -21.82 6.72 2.04
CA LYS A 125 -23.04 5.98 2.40
C LYS A 125 -23.05 4.65 1.65
N THR A 126 -22.49 3.62 2.27
CA THR A 126 -22.58 2.24 1.76
C THR A 126 -23.69 1.47 2.47
N LYS A 127 -24.33 0.56 1.74
CA LYS A 127 -25.21 -0.45 2.33
C LYS A 127 -24.35 -1.54 2.98
N ALA A 128 -24.96 -2.31 3.87
CA ALA A 128 -24.30 -3.52 4.35
C ALA A 128 -24.29 -4.56 3.22
N PRO A 129 -23.15 -5.24 2.98
CA PRO A 129 -23.09 -6.36 2.04
C PRO A 129 -24.10 -7.46 2.41
N LYS A 130 -24.53 -8.23 1.41
CA LYS A 130 -25.40 -9.40 1.61
C LYS A 130 -24.62 -10.56 2.25
N GLU A 131 -25.34 -11.58 2.69
CA GLU A 131 -24.74 -12.81 3.18
C GLU A 131 -24.20 -13.65 2.01
N LEU A 132 -22.93 -14.03 2.08
CA LEU A 132 -22.24 -14.86 1.09
C LEU A 132 -22.61 -16.33 1.29
N ALA A 133 -23.61 -16.80 0.54
CA ALA A 133 -24.11 -18.18 0.67
C ALA A 133 -23.34 -19.20 -0.18
N GLN A 134 -22.64 -18.75 -1.22
CA GLN A 134 -21.89 -19.61 -2.14
C GLN A 134 -20.72 -20.32 -1.46
N PHE A 135 -20.07 -19.68 -0.49
CA PHE A 135 -18.87 -20.21 0.16
C PHE A 135 -19.15 -20.75 1.55
N GLN A 136 -18.48 -21.84 1.91
CA GLN A 136 -18.47 -22.43 3.24
C GLN A 136 -17.14 -22.10 3.95
N THR A 137 -17.23 -21.46 5.11
CA THR A 137 -16.05 -21.12 5.92
C THR A 137 -15.42 -22.33 6.60
N LYS A 138 -14.09 -22.47 6.52
CA LYS A 138 -13.27 -23.44 7.25
C LYS A 138 -12.11 -22.73 7.94
N GLN A 139 -12.09 -22.76 9.26
CA GLN A 139 -10.98 -22.27 10.07
C GLN A 139 -9.84 -23.30 10.08
N VAL A 140 -8.60 -22.85 9.90
CA VAL A 140 -7.41 -23.70 9.98
C VAL A 140 -6.42 -23.10 10.96
N ASN A 141 -5.88 -23.96 11.81
CA ASN A 141 -4.83 -23.66 12.78
C ASN A 141 -3.50 -24.23 12.27
N LEU A 142 -2.45 -23.41 12.27
CA LEU A 142 -1.10 -23.79 11.86
C LEU A 142 -0.26 -24.31 13.02
N ASP A 143 -0.57 -23.92 14.26
CA ASP A 143 0.17 -24.36 15.44
C ASP A 143 -0.73 -24.54 16.69
N ASN A 144 -0.24 -24.29 17.90
CA ASN A 144 -1.04 -24.39 19.13
C ASN A 144 -1.00 -23.07 19.93
N ARG A 145 -0.52 -22.00 19.31
CA ARG A 145 -0.40 -20.67 19.90
C ARG A 145 -1.68 -19.90 19.60
N LYS A 146 -2.04 -19.04 20.55
CA LYS A 146 -3.14 -18.11 20.39
C LYS A 146 -2.67 -16.87 19.65
N GLY A 147 -3.53 -16.34 18.78
CA GLY A 147 -3.20 -15.24 17.91
C GLY A 147 -2.28 -15.64 16.76
N THR A 148 -2.33 -14.86 15.69
CA THR A 148 -1.74 -15.24 14.41
C THR A 148 -0.77 -14.18 13.94
N LEU A 149 0.40 -14.61 13.46
CA LEU A 149 1.46 -13.73 12.98
C LEU A 149 1.91 -14.07 11.55
N VAL A 150 0.97 -14.46 10.68
CA VAL A 150 1.27 -14.83 9.29
C VAL A 150 1.66 -13.57 8.49
N THR A 151 2.86 -13.59 7.93
CA THR A 151 3.47 -12.49 7.16
C THR A 151 3.66 -12.83 5.69
N PHE A 152 3.36 -14.07 5.29
CA PHE A 152 3.33 -14.53 3.90
C PHE A 152 2.27 -15.62 3.73
N LEU A 153 1.57 -15.62 2.59
CA LEU A 153 0.55 -16.58 2.20
C LEU A 153 0.62 -16.73 0.67
N GLU A 154 0.65 -17.96 0.18
CA GLU A 154 0.49 -18.29 -1.24
C GLU A 154 -0.10 -19.70 -1.41
N PHE A 155 -1.02 -19.87 -2.35
CA PHE A 155 -1.49 -21.15 -2.83
C PHE A 155 -0.65 -21.64 -4.01
N ASN A 156 0.08 -22.73 -3.79
CA ASN A 156 0.89 -23.35 -4.83
C ASN A 156 0.03 -24.30 -5.68
N LYS A 157 -0.34 -23.84 -6.88
CA LYS A 157 -1.14 -24.62 -7.84
C LYS A 157 -0.48 -25.93 -8.29
N SER A 158 0.86 -25.99 -8.33
CA SER A 158 1.59 -27.17 -8.83
C SER A 158 1.56 -28.36 -7.87
N ASN A 159 1.60 -28.11 -6.56
CA ASN A 159 1.61 -29.16 -5.54
C ASN A 159 0.37 -29.12 -4.64
N LYS A 160 -0.61 -28.28 -4.97
CA LYS A 160 -1.93 -28.17 -4.31
C LYS A 160 -1.79 -27.99 -2.79
N SER A 161 -1.05 -26.95 -2.40
CA SER A 161 -0.80 -26.66 -1.00
C SER A 161 -0.77 -25.17 -0.71
N ILE A 162 -1.11 -24.83 0.53
CA ILE A 162 -1.01 -23.46 1.04
C ILE A 162 0.35 -23.34 1.75
N ILE A 163 1.16 -22.38 1.31
CA ILE A 163 2.42 -22.02 1.95
C ILE A 163 2.19 -20.77 2.79
N THR A 164 2.62 -20.80 4.04
CA THR A 164 2.60 -19.63 4.92
C THR A 164 3.96 -19.40 5.55
N ALA A 165 4.23 -18.16 5.92
CA ALA A 165 5.33 -17.85 6.82
C ALA A 165 4.89 -16.90 7.94
N ASP A 166 5.54 -16.98 9.09
CA ASP A 166 5.21 -16.17 10.26
C ASP A 166 6.31 -15.14 10.63
N LEU A 167 5.96 -14.26 11.57
CA LEU A 167 6.85 -13.24 12.12
C LEU A 167 8.12 -13.81 12.78
N ASN A 168 8.10 -15.09 13.19
CA ASN A 168 9.25 -15.79 13.77
C ASN A 168 10.14 -16.45 12.70
N GLY A 169 9.79 -16.30 11.42
CA GLY A 169 10.50 -16.86 10.29
C GLY A 169 10.20 -18.34 10.03
N THR A 170 9.15 -18.90 10.63
CA THR A 170 8.71 -20.28 10.39
C THR A 170 7.95 -20.35 9.08
N VAL A 171 8.29 -21.31 8.22
CA VAL A 171 7.54 -21.60 6.98
C VAL A 171 6.77 -22.90 7.14
N ASN A 172 5.46 -22.83 6.95
CA ASN A 172 4.56 -23.98 7.02
C ASN A 172 3.98 -24.28 5.64
N LYS A 173 3.78 -25.57 5.40
CA LYS A 173 3.08 -26.10 4.24
C LYS A 173 1.86 -26.88 4.71
N LEU A 174 0.69 -26.45 4.28
CA LEU A 174 -0.58 -27.10 4.51
C LEU A 174 -0.99 -27.84 3.25
N SER A 175 -1.02 -29.17 3.35
CA SER A 175 -1.53 -30.03 2.27
C SER A 175 -3.04 -29.92 2.20
N ALA A 176 -3.55 -29.52 1.04
CA ALA A 176 -4.97 -29.30 0.85
C ALA A 176 -5.79 -30.62 0.86
N GLN A 177 -5.15 -31.76 0.58
CA GLN A 177 -5.79 -33.09 0.57
C GLN A 177 -5.94 -33.73 1.96
N SER A 178 -5.01 -33.44 2.87
CA SER A 178 -4.89 -34.17 4.15
C SER A 178 -5.11 -33.31 5.37
N ASP A 179 -5.34 -31.99 5.19
CA ASP A 179 -5.37 -30.98 6.26
C ASP A 179 -4.14 -31.04 7.19
N SER A 180 -3.05 -31.64 6.72
CA SER A 180 -1.85 -31.81 7.51
C SER A 180 -0.95 -30.60 7.34
N VAL A 181 -0.66 -29.94 8.45
CA VAL A 181 0.34 -28.87 8.54
C VAL A 181 1.71 -29.49 8.77
N SER A 182 2.68 -29.09 7.96
CA SER A 182 4.07 -29.49 8.11
C SER A 182 4.98 -28.25 8.09
N GLN A 183 5.84 -28.12 9.10
CA GLN A 183 6.88 -27.10 9.08
C GLN A 183 7.94 -27.51 8.07
N THR A 184 8.23 -26.63 7.11
CA THR A 184 9.22 -26.90 6.06
C THR A 184 10.62 -26.51 6.55
N PHE A 185 10.77 -25.29 7.09
CA PHE A 185 12.00 -24.79 7.70
C PHE A 185 11.70 -23.56 8.56
N GLN A 186 12.72 -23.04 9.24
CA GLN A 186 12.63 -21.82 10.03
C GLN A 186 13.87 -20.95 9.81
N THR A 187 13.68 -19.65 9.68
CA THR A 187 14.72 -18.63 9.58
C THR A 187 14.80 -17.78 10.87
N GLU A 188 15.78 -16.87 10.97
CA GLU A 188 15.99 -16.05 12.17
C GLU A 188 15.01 -14.86 12.30
N LYS A 189 14.26 -14.53 11.24
CA LYS A 189 13.53 -13.28 11.08
C LYS A 189 12.29 -13.48 10.22
N ALA A 190 11.30 -12.60 10.41
CA ALA A 190 10.06 -12.60 9.64
C ALA A 190 10.30 -12.69 8.13
N ILE A 191 9.53 -13.55 7.48
CA ILE A 191 9.56 -13.79 6.04
C ILE A 191 8.38 -13.07 5.41
N THR A 192 8.63 -12.36 4.31
CA THR A 192 7.60 -11.57 3.61
C THR A 192 7.36 -12.05 2.18
N SER A 193 8.26 -12.88 1.65
CA SER A 193 8.09 -13.50 0.35
C SER A 193 8.86 -14.82 0.31
N TYR A 194 8.26 -15.81 -0.32
CA TYR A 194 8.84 -17.12 -0.59
C TYR A 194 8.50 -17.49 -2.02
N VAL A 195 9.48 -17.92 -2.81
CA VAL A 195 9.27 -18.40 -4.18
C VAL A 195 9.92 -19.76 -4.33
N GLU A 196 9.16 -20.77 -4.74
CA GLU A 196 9.66 -22.12 -5.01
C GLU A 196 9.78 -22.34 -6.52
N LYS A 197 11.00 -22.60 -7.00
CA LYS A 197 11.30 -23.09 -8.36
C LYS A 197 11.79 -24.54 -8.26
N LYS A 198 11.91 -25.23 -9.40
CA LYS A 198 12.18 -26.69 -9.46
C LYS A 198 13.33 -27.17 -8.55
N GLU A 199 14.46 -26.46 -8.54
CA GLU A 199 15.66 -26.85 -7.77
C GLU A 199 15.97 -25.93 -6.59
N PHE A 200 15.36 -24.75 -6.55
CA PHE A 200 15.71 -23.69 -5.61
C PHE A 200 14.47 -23.04 -5.03
N SER A 201 14.55 -22.69 -3.74
CA SER A 201 13.60 -21.80 -3.09
C SER A 201 14.28 -20.49 -2.71
N TYR A 202 13.57 -19.38 -2.84
CA TYR A 202 14.04 -18.03 -2.58
C TYR A 202 13.22 -17.49 -1.41
N THR A 203 13.88 -17.19 -0.29
CA THR A 203 13.22 -16.72 0.93
C THR A 203 13.68 -15.31 1.25
N THR A 204 12.73 -14.38 1.31
CA THR A 204 12.99 -12.96 1.58
C THR A 204 12.57 -12.61 2.99
N SER A 205 13.54 -12.17 3.78
CA SER A 205 13.29 -11.68 5.13
C SER A 205 13.35 -10.15 5.19
N VAL A 206 12.35 -9.57 5.87
CA VAL A 206 12.21 -8.11 6.01
C VAL A 206 13.29 -7.48 6.91
N GLY A 207 13.87 -8.28 7.82
CA GLY A 207 14.79 -7.78 8.85
C GLY A 207 14.06 -7.01 9.95
N TYR A 208 13.95 -5.68 9.82
CA TYR A 208 13.16 -4.86 10.74
C TYR A 208 11.73 -4.71 10.22
N LEU A 209 10.76 -5.23 10.98
CA LEU A 209 9.35 -5.07 10.66
C LEU A 209 8.92 -3.61 10.77
N ASN A 210 9.27 -2.95 11.88
CA ASN A 210 8.93 -1.55 12.13
C ASN A 210 9.75 -0.58 11.25
N PRO A 211 9.22 0.62 10.95
CA PRO A 211 9.91 1.61 10.14
C PRO A 211 11.32 1.94 10.64
N SER A 212 12.31 1.84 9.76
CA SER A 212 13.73 2.11 10.06
C SER A 212 14.49 2.39 8.76
N GLU A 213 15.47 3.31 8.81
CA GLU A 213 16.45 3.53 7.73
C GLU A 213 17.61 2.52 7.74
N ILE A 214 17.73 1.68 8.78
CA ILE A 214 18.77 0.66 8.85
C ILE A 214 18.30 -0.58 8.08
N ALA A 215 18.94 -0.84 6.95
CA ALA A 215 18.75 -2.06 6.19
C ALA A 215 19.19 -3.29 7.00
N ARG A 216 18.33 -4.31 7.07
CA ARG A 216 18.55 -5.59 7.78
C ARG A 216 17.92 -6.79 7.08
N GLY A 217 17.15 -6.56 6.03
CA GLY A 217 16.56 -7.63 5.25
C GLY A 217 17.61 -8.34 4.42
N TYR A 218 17.26 -9.53 3.96
CA TYR A 218 18.13 -10.38 3.15
C TYR A 218 17.31 -11.33 2.30
N LEU A 219 17.96 -11.85 1.26
CA LEU A 219 17.49 -12.97 0.45
C LEU A 219 18.35 -14.19 0.74
N GLU A 220 17.70 -15.33 0.96
CA GLU A 220 18.34 -16.64 1.04
C GLU A 220 17.87 -17.51 -0.13
N ILE A 221 18.81 -18.13 -0.83
CA ILE A 221 18.54 -19.11 -1.88
C ILE A 221 18.92 -20.49 -1.34
N SER A 222 17.96 -21.40 -1.32
CA SER A 222 18.10 -22.71 -0.71
C SER A 222 17.80 -23.80 -1.71
N ASN A 223 18.50 -24.93 -1.60
CA ASN A 223 18.14 -26.19 -2.24
C ASN A 223 18.15 -27.31 -1.18
N ILE A 224 17.94 -28.55 -1.60
CA ILE A 224 17.96 -29.74 -0.73
C ILE A 224 19.22 -29.86 0.16
N ASN A 225 20.37 -29.35 -0.27
CA ASN A 225 21.67 -29.58 0.37
C ASN A 225 22.26 -28.34 1.06
N THR A 226 21.91 -27.15 0.60
CA THR A 226 22.60 -25.90 0.96
C THR A 226 21.66 -24.71 0.98
N ASN A 227 21.86 -23.84 1.96
CA ASN A 227 21.26 -22.51 2.02
C ASN A 227 22.35 -21.46 1.82
N HIS A 228 22.11 -20.51 0.92
CA HIS A 228 23.04 -19.45 0.59
C HIS A 228 22.37 -18.09 0.73
N ARG A 229 22.76 -17.35 1.77
CA ARG A 229 22.37 -15.94 1.94
C ARG A 229 23.19 -15.07 1.00
N LEU A 230 22.52 -14.28 0.16
CA LEU A 230 23.22 -13.35 -0.71
C LEU A 230 23.97 -12.29 0.12
N PRO A 231 25.17 -11.84 -0.31
CA PRO A 231 25.99 -10.89 0.43
C PRO A 231 25.51 -9.43 0.28
N PHE A 232 24.18 -9.23 0.24
CA PHE A 232 23.54 -7.93 0.12
C PHE A 232 22.59 -7.71 1.29
N THR A 233 22.64 -6.51 1.85
CA THR A 233 21.65 -6.07 2.84
C THR A 233 20.52 -5.34 2.11
N LEU A 234 19.29 -5.72 2.44
CA LEU A 234 18.08 -5.18 1.82
C LEU A 234 17.32 -4.30 2.80
N HIS A 235 16.71 -3.23 2.29
CA HIS A 235 15.99 -2.25 3.09
C HIS A 235 14.50 -2.59 3.18
N ARG A 236 14.14 -3.33 4.25
CA ARG A 236 12.75 -3.81 4.49
C ARG A 236 12.12 -4.41 3.22
N PRO A 237 12.71 -5.46 2.63
CA PRO A 237 12.12 -6.08 1.45
C PRO A 237 10.79 -6.75 1.79
N VAL A 238 9.81 -6.64 0.89
CA VAL A 238 8.43 -7.11 1.12
C VAL A 238 7.88 -8.00 0.00
N HIS A 239 8.51 -8.01 -1.17
CA HIS A 239 8.10 -8.83 -2.31
C HIS A 239 9.32 -9.24 -3.13
N THR A 240 9.29 -10.44 -3.70
CA THR A 240 10.35 -10.97 -4.56
C THR A 240 9.75 -11.69 -5.76
N LEU A 241 10.14 -11.26 -6.95
CA LEU A 241 9.85 -11.90 -8.22
C LEU A 241 11.11 -12.63 -8.69
N VAL A 242 10.96 -13.86 -9.16
CA VAL A 242 12.05 -14.69 -9.70
C VAL A 242 11.61 -15.18 -11.08
N GLU A 243 12.23 -14.67 -12.14
CA GLU A 243 11.81 -14.94 -13.52
C GLU A 243 12.97 -14.75 -14.51
N ASP A 244 12.98 -15.53 -15.59
CA ASP A 244 13.92 -15.36 -16.70
C ASP A 244 13.51 -14.15 -17.56
N LEU A 245 13.99 -12.96 -17.17
CA LEU A 245 13.53 -11.70 -17.76
C LEU A 245 14.09 -11.50 -19.17
N ASN A 246 15.29 -12.01 -19.46
CA ASN A 246 15.95 -11.83 -20.75
C ASN A 246 15.86 -13.06 -21.69
N GLY A 247 15.27 -14.17 -21.24
CA GLY A 247 15.07 -15.38 -22.03
C GLY A 247 16.33 -16.23 -22.20
N ASP A 248 17.33 -16.10 -21.33
CA ASP A 248 18.58 -16.85 -21.42
C ASP A 248 18.58 -18.19 -20.64
N GLY A 249 17.45 -18.52 -20.02
CA GLY A 249 17.23 -19.71 -19.20
C GLY A 249 17.74 -19.58 -17.77
N ARG A 250 18.09 -18.36 -17.31
CA ARG A 250 18.51 -18.10 -15.94
C ARG A 250 17.62 -17.03 -15.33
N ASP A 251 16.94 -17.38 -14.25
CA ASP A 251 16.09 -16.43 -13.55
C ASP A 251 16.89 -15.25 -12.97
N GLU A 252 16.43 -14.04 -13.27
CA GLU A 252 16.72 -12.84 -12.52
C GLU A 252 15.84 -12.74 -11.28
N ILE A 253 16.29 -11.96 -10.30
CA ILE A 253 15.54 -11.72 -9.06
C ILE A 253 15.25 -10.23 -8.93
N VAL A 254 13.98 -9.86 -8.84
CA VAL A 254 13.54 -8.48 -8.58
C VAL A 254 12.97 -8.39 -7.18
N ILE A 255 13.48 -7.48 -6.37
CA ILE A 255 13.07 -7.31 -4.97
C ILE A 255 12.53 -5.90 -4.76
N CYS A 256 11.30 -5.84 -4.22
CA CYS A 256 10.71 -4.61 -3.69
C CYS A 256 11.27 -4.35 -2.29
N GLU A 257 12.16 -3.36 -2.16
CA GLU A 257 12.68 -2.84 -0.90
C GLU A 257 11.82 -1.66 -0.45
N PHE A 258 10.73 -1.96 0.28
CA PHE A 258 9.77 -0.97 0.80
C PHE A 258 10.49 0.16 1.54
N GLY A 259 11.48 -0.20 2.36
CA GLY A 259 12.31 0.75 3.07
C GLY A 259 11.54 1.59 4.09
N HIS A 260 11.81 2.89 4.17
CA HIS A 260 11.04 3.83 4.99
C HIS A 260 11.12 5.26 4.39
N LEU A 261 12.13 6.06 4.68
CA LEU A 261 12.36 7.34 3.99
C LEU A 261 13.06 7.12 2.64
N THR A 262 13.91 6.09 2.58
CA THR A 262 14.54 5.57 1.37
C THR A 262 14.10 4.13 1.14
N GLY A 263 14.28 3.63 -0.08
CA GLY A 263 13.98 2.27 -0.50
C GLY A 263 14.39 2.07 -1.95
N ALA A 264 14.05 0.93 -2.53
CA ALA A 264 14.41 0.64 -3.92
C ALA A 264 13.53 -0.44 -4.56
N LEU A 265 13.52 -0.45 -5.89
CA LEU A 265 13.33 -1.67 -6.68
C LEU A 265 14.70 -2.16 -7.13
N SER A 266 15.09 -3.36 -6.71
CA SER A 266 16.42 -3.90 -6.98
C SER A 266 16.37 -5.13 -7.88
N LEU A 267 17.22 -5.17 -8.89
CA LEU A 267 17.44 -6.30 -9.78
C LEU A 267 18.74 -7.02 -9.40
N PHE A 268 18.69 -8.34 -9.33
CA PHE A 268 19.85 -9.19 -9.12
C PHE A 268 20.06 -10.07 -10.36
N VAL A 269 21.16 -9.81 -11.06
CA VAL A 269 21.53 -10.55 -12.28
C VAL A 269 22.60 -11.57 -11.95
N LYS A 270 22.35 -12.83 -12.30
CA LYS A 270 23.25 -13.94 -12.02
C LYS A 270 24.53 -13.84 -12.85
N GLN A 271 25.69 -13.78 -12.19
CA GLN A 271 27.00 -13.74 -12.85
C GLN A 271 27.60 -15.14 -12.98
N ASP A 272 27.49 -15.96 -11.93
CA ASP A 272 27.87 -17.37 -11.91
C ASP A 272 26.90 -18.16 -11.01
N SER A 273 27.25 -19.35 -10.50
CA SER A 273 26.31 -20.23 -9.79
C SER A 273 25.63 -19.57 -8.59
N LEU A 274 26.34 -18.73 -7.82
CA LEU A 274 25.81 -18.07 -6.60
C LEU A 274 26.21 -16.59 -6.46
N ASN A 275 27.00 -16.03 -7.37
CA ASN A 275 27.30 -14.61 -7.39
C ASN A 275 26.29 -13.84 -8.24
N TYR A 276 25.74 -12.78 -7.65
CA TYR A 276 24.78 -11.88 -8.29
C TYR A 276 25.35 -10.47 -8.32
N LYS A 277 24.98 -9.71 -9.36
CA LYS A 277 25.18 -8.26 -9.43
C LYS A 277 23.87 -7.58 -9.05
N LYS A 278 23.89 -6.72 -8.03
CA LYS A 278 22.74 -5.87 -7.65
C LYS A 278 22.73 -4.59 -8.49
N GLU A 279 21.61 -4.28 -9.09
CA GLU A 279 21.31 -3.02 -9.78
C GLU A 279 20.05 -2.38 -9.19
N ILE A 280 20.01 -1.05 -9.11
CA ILE A 280 18.83 -0.32 -8.63
C ILE A 280 18.06 0.13 -9.87
N LEU A 281 16.85 -0.40 -10.05
CA LEU A 281 15.95 -0.03 -11.13
C LEU A 281 15.19 1.26 -10.80
N LEU A 282 14.68 1.37 -9.57
CA LEU A 282 14.05 2.57 -9.03
C LEU A 282 14.61 2.87 -7.64
N GLY A 283 15.06 4.10 -7.41
CA GLY A 283 15.57 4.56 -6.11
C GLY A 283 14.51 5.31 -5.30
N VAL A 284 13.35 4.69 -5.08
CA VAL A 284 12.21 5.28 -4.35
C VAL A 284 11.75 4.35 -3.22
N PRO A 285 11.27 4.90 -2.08
CA PRO A 285 10.65 4.09 -1.03
C PRO A 285 9.28 3.55 -1.46
N GLY A 286 8.80 2.55 -0.73
CA GLY A 286 7.44 2.06 -0.81
C GLY A 286 7.14 1.14 -1.99
N THR A 287 8.13 0.58 -2.68
CA THR A 287 7.86 -0.50 -3.64
C THR A 287 7.30 -1.70 -2.90
N THR A 288 6.15 -2.22 -3.34
CA THR A 288 5.38 -3.25 -2.60
C THR A 288 5.09 -4.51 -3.40
N ARG A 289 4.94 -4.39 -4.72
CA ARG A 289 4.62 -5.52 -5.62
C ARG A 289 5.19 -5.25 -7.01
N THR A 290 5.59 -6.33 -7.68
CA THR A 290 6.06 -6.28 -9.08
C THR A 290 5.55 -7.50 -9.83
N ILE A 291 5.02 -7.29 -11.03
CA ILE A 291 4.60 -8.35 -11.96
C ILE A 291 5.43 -8.22 -13.23
N ALA A 292 5.89 -9.35 -13.79
CA ALA A 292 6.54 -9.40 -15.10
C ALA A 292 5.53 -9.72 -16.19
N ARG A 293 5.47 -8.88 -17.23
CA ARG A 293 4.54 -9.02 -18.36
C ARG A 293 5.09 -8.26 -19.57
N ASP A 294 4.90 -8.78 -20.78
CA ASP A 294 5.19 -8.01 -22.00
C ASP A 294 4.08 -7.00 -22.24
N MET A 295 4.28 -5.76 -21.80
CA MET A 295 3.25 -4.72 -21.86
C MET A 295 3.23 -4.02 -23.21
N ASN A 296 4.27 -4.16 -24.04
CA ASN A 296 4.38 -3.41 -25.30
C ASN A 296 4.42 -4.29 -26.56
N GLY A 297 4.31 -5.61 -26.40
CA GLY A 297 4.25 -6.58 -27.48
C GLY A 297 5.60 -6.83 -28.18
N ASP A 298 6.73 -6.50 -27.55
CA ASP A 298 8.08 -6.71 -28.12
C ASP A 298 8.69 -8.08 -27.77
N ASN A 299 7.92 -8.95 -27.11
CA ASN A 299 8.30 -10.27 -26.59
C ASN A 299 9.38 -10.22 -25.49
N LYS A 300 9.49 -9.11 -24.75
CA LYS A 300 10.33 -9.01 -23.56
C LYS A 300 9.45 -8.78 -22.33
N LEU A 301 9.85 -9.37 -21.21
CA LEU A 301 9.15 -9.16 -19.95
C LEU A 301 9.50 -7.77 -19.40
N ASP A 302 8.52 -6.87 -19.41
CA ASP A 302 8.55 -5.60 -18.69
C ASP A 302 8.20 -5.83 -17.21
N LEU A 303 8.45 -4.83 -16.35
CA LEU A 303 8.09 -4.91 -14.94
C LEU A 303 7.05 -3.84 -14.59
N VAL A 304 5.86 -4.27 -14.15
CA VAL A 304 4.82 -3.38 -13.62
C VAL A 304 4.97 -3.30 -12.11
N VAL A 305 5.14 -2.10 -11.57
CA VAL A 305 5.57 -1.89 -10.17
C VAL A 305 4.64 -0.92 -9.46
N LEU A 306 4.16 -1.34 -8.29
CA LEU A 306 3.45 -0.47 -7.36
C LEU A 306 4.42 0.17 -6.36
N SER A 307 4.40 1.50 -6.29
CA SER A 307 5.00 2.30 -5.23
C SER A 307 3.91 2.89 -4.34
N SER A 308 4.10 2.88 -3.02
CA SER A 308 3.06 3.16 -2.02
C SER A 308 3.47 4.17 -0.94
N GLN A 309 4.72 4.62 -0.94
CA GLN A 309 5.23 5.53 0.10
C GLN A 309 5.79 6.81 -0.51
N GLY A 310 5.23 7.94 -0.11
CA GLY A 310 5.60 9.26 -0.64
C GLY A 310 5.06 9.49 -2.05
N ARG A 311 5.50 8.69 -3.03
CA ARG A 311 4.93 8.65 -4.39
C ARG A 311 4.11 7.39 -4.56
N GLU A 312 2.80 7.54 -4.61
CA GLU A 312 1.89 6.43 -4.88
C GLU A 312 1.61 6.30 -6.37
N ASN A 313 2.07 5.25 -7.04
CA ASN A 313 1.87 5.08 -8.47
C ASN A 313 2.07 3.65 -8.97
N ILE A 314 1.57 3.39 -10.18
CA ILE A 314 1.98 2.27 -11.02
C ILE A 314 2.99 2.79 -12.05
N THR A 315 4.16 2.16 -12.09
CA THR A 315 5.21 2.43 -13.07
C THR A 315 5.50 1.16 -13.86
N ILE A 316 5.47 1.25 -15.18
CA ILE A 316 5.95 0.19 -16.08
C ILE A 316 7.41 0.47 -16.39
N LEU A 317 8.28 -0.49 -16.10
CA LEU A 317 9.67 -0.47 -16.53
C LEU A 317 9.77 -1.31 -17.79
N TYR A 318 9.82 -0.63 -18.93
CA TYR A 318 9.94 -1.30 -20.21
C TYR A 318 11.35 -1.85 -20.39
N GLN A 319 11.46 -3.15 -20.58
CA GLN A 319 12.72 -3.81 -20.85
C GLN A 319 13.29 -3.32 -22.19
N LYS A 320 14.61 -3.19 -22.21
CA LYS A 320 15.42 -2.96 -23.41
C LYS A 320 16.43 -4.10 -23.50
N ASP A 321 17.51 -3.94 -24.24
CA ASP A 321 18.51 -5.00 -24.33
C ASP A 321 19.33 -5.09 -23.04
N ASN A 322 19.83 -6.30 -22.73
CA ASN A 322 20.73 -6.58 -21.62
C ASN A 322 20.18 -6.15 -20.25
N LEU A 323 18.90 -6.42 -19.98
CA LEU A 323 18.24 -6.11 -18.70
C LEU A 323 18.31 -4.63 -18.30
N THR A 324 18.38 -3.74 -19.30
CA THR A 324 18.21 -2.30 -19.07
C THR A 324 16.72 -1.95 -19.18
N PHE A 325 16.28 -0.94 -18.42
CA PHE A 325 14.86 -0.62 -18.31
C PHE A 325 14.60 0.88 -18.48
N THR A 326 13.47 1.22 -19.11
CA THR A 326 12.98 2.61 -19.21
C THR A 326 11.68 2.73 -18.42
N PRO A 327 11.64 3.52 -17.32
CA PRO A 327 10.43 3.67 -16.52
C PRO A 327 9.44 4.67 -17.13
N GLU A 328 8.16 4.31 -17.14
CA GLU A 328 7.03 5.19 -17.42
C GLU A 328 5.98 5.06 -16.31
N THR A 329 5.65 6.17 -15.65
CA THR A 329 4.53 6.20 -14.71
C THR A 329 3.22 6.27 -15.49
N VAL A 330 2.40 5.22 -15.37
CA VAL A 330 1.16 5.06 -16.14
C VAL A 330 -0.08 5.44 -15.34
N ILE A 331 -0.05 5.29 -14.01
CA ILE A 331 -1.11 5.75 -13.10
C ILE A 331 -0.46 6.40 -11.87
N GLN A 332 -0.95 7.57 -11.45
CA GLN A 332 -0.43 8.31 -10.29
C GLN A 332 -1.58 8.63 -9.33
N PHE A 333 -1.41 8.25 -8.06
CA PHE A 333 -2.39 8.47 -7.00
C PHE A 333 -1.98 9.61 -6.07
N ASN A 334 -2.96 10.11 -5.30
CA ASN A 334 -2.69 11.05 -4.22
C ASN A 334 -1.95 10.33 -3.09
N PRO A 335 -0.88 10.91 -2.50
CA PRO A 335 -0.08 10.30 -1.43
C PRO A 335 -0.80 9.99 -0.10
N VAL A 336 -2.11 10.25 0.01
CA VAL A 336 -2.90 9.89 1.20
C VAL A 336 -3.82 8.69 0.97
N TYR A 337 -3.77 8.07 -0.22
CA TYR A 337 -4.65 6.96 -0.59
C TYR A 337 -4.25 5.65 0.08
N GLY A 338 -2.96 5.43 0.39
CA GLY A 338 -2.51 4.19 1.01
C GLY A 338 -2.59 2.99 0.06
N SER A 339 -2.09 3.16 -1.17
CA SER A 339 -2.03 2.12 -2.21
C SER A 339 -1.32 0.87 -1.68
N SER A 340 -1.98 -0.29 -1.74
CA SER A 340 -1.54 -1.48 -0.99
C SER A 340 -1.32 -2.72 -1.85
N TRP A 341 -2.04 -2.84 -2.97
CA TRP A 341 -1.97 -4.00 -3.87
C TRP A 341 -2.49 -3.65 -5.27
N PHE A 342 -2.11 -4.47 -6.25
CA PHE A 342 -2.67 -4.42 -7.59
C PHE A 342 -2.64 -5.80 -8.28
N GLU A 343 -3.51 -5.97 -9.26
CA GLU A 343 -3.51 -7.10 -10.20
C GLU A 343 -3.49 -6.62 -11.65
N LEU A 344 -3.00 -7.48 -12.54
CA LEU A 344 -3.07 -7.33 -13.99
C LEU A 344 -3.97 -8.42 -14.54
N VAL A 345 -5.04 -8.03 -15.20
CA VAL A 345 -6.04 -8.94 -15.76
C VAL A 345 -6.78 -8.22 -16.88
N ASP A 346 -7.15 -8.94 -17.94
CA ASP A 346 -8.08 -8.46 -18.97
C ASP A 346 -9.50 -8.49 -18.38
N PHE A 347 -9.93 -7.38 -17.76
CA PHE A 347 -11.14 -7.35 -16.95
C PHE A 347 -12.40 -7.26 -17.81
N ASP A 348 -12.33 -6.57 -18.95
CA ASP A 348 -13.43 -6.41 -19.89
C ASP A 348 -13.38 -7.33 -21.13
N SER A 349 -12.39 -8.24 -21.18
CA SER A 349 -12.21 -9.23 -22.24
C SER A 349 -11.91 -8.62 -23.61
N ASP A 350 -11.26 -7.46 -23.66
CA ASP A 350 -10.85 -6.78 -24.88
C ASP A 350 -9.47 -7.25 -25.41
N GLY A 351 -8.73 -8.00 -24.59
CA GLY A 351 -7.43 -8.57 -24.91
C GLY A 351 -6.23 -7.79 -24.38
N ASP A 352 -6.44 -6.65 -23.73
CA ASP A 352 -5.41 -5.83 -23.10
C ASP A 352 -5.42 -6.01 -21.57
N ASP A 353 -4.24 -6.07 -20.92
CA ASP A 353 -4.22 -6.19 -19.46
C ASP A 353 -4.63 -4.86 -18.80
N ASP A 354 -5.69 -4.90 -17.98
CA ASP A 354 -6.15 -3.82 -17.12
C ASP A 354 -5.46 -3.82 -15.76
N ILE A 355 -5.66 -2.76 -14.99
CA ILE A 355 -5.09 -2.62 -13.64
C ILE A 355 -6.20 -2.43 -12.60
N LEU A 356 -6.33 -3.41 -11.71
CA LEU A 356 -7.11 -3.28 -10.49
C LEU A 356 -6.20 -2.87 -9.34
N THR A 357 -6.56 -1.82 -8.59
CA THR A 357 -5.80 -1.37 -7.42
C THR A 357 -6.66 -1.24 -6.18
N VAL A 358 -6.06 -1.47 -5.00
CA VAL A 358 -6.70 -1.20 -3.71
C VAL A 358 -5.90 -0.21 -2.87
N HIS A 359 -6.66 0.64 -2.19
CA HIS A 359 -6.17 1.77 -1.42
C HIS A 359 -6.83 1.74 -0.05
N GLY A 360 -6.03 1.67 1.00
CA GLY A 360 -6.58 1.46 2.33
C GLY A 360 -5.58 1.39 3.45
N ASP A 361 -4.26 1.44 3.18
CA ASP A 361 -3.31 1.59 4.27
C ASP A 361 -3.61 2.87 5.06
N ASN A 362 -3.71 2.69 6.37
CA ASN A 362 -4.06 3.75 7.29
C ASN A 362 -3.09 3.78 8.48
N GLY A 363 -2.05 2.94 8.49
CA GLY A 363 -1.09 2.80 9.58
C GLY A 363 -0.10 3.97 9.72
N ASP A 364 -0.38 5.13 9.12
CA ASP A 364 0.52 6.27 9.05
C ASP A 364 0.04 7.47 9.91
N LYS A 365 0.59 8.66 9.65
CA LYS A 365 0.29 9.89 10.40
C LYS A 365 -1.09 10.47 10.09
N SER A 366 -1.87 9.84 9.20
CA SER A 366 -3.17 10.28 8.72
C SER A 366 -4.30 9.31 9.03
N TYR A 367 -4.18 8.55 10.13
CA TYR A 367 -5.17 7.55 10.57
C TYR A 367 -6.58 8.13 10.75
N ILE A 368 -7.41 8.02 9.72
CA ILE A 368 -8.84 8.34 9.70
C ILE A 368 -9.54 7.46 8.67
N GLN A 369 -10.87 7.35 8.74
CA GLN A 369 -11.65 6.75 7.65
C GLN A 369 -11.67 7.73 6.46
N LYS A 370 -11.30 7.25 5.27
CA LYS A 370 -11.07 8.09 4.08
C LYS A 370 -12.02 7.66 2.95
N PRO A 371 -12.91 8.54 2.45
CA PRO A 371 -13.94 8.17 1.47
C PRO A 371 -13.37 7.78 0.09
N TYR A 372 -12.08 7.95 -0.13
CA TYR A 372 -11.38 7.52 -1.35
C TYR A 372 -10.61 6.21 -1.17
N HIS A 373 -10.67 5.57 0.00
CA HIS A 373 -10.21 4.19 0.20
C HIS A 373 -11.17 3.21 -0.45
N GLY A 374 -10.60 2.19 -1.10
CA GLY A 374 -11.37 1.18 -1.81
C GLY A 374 -10.63 0.57 -2.99
N LEU A 375 -11.39 -0.17 -3.79
CA LEU A 375 -10.97 -0.77 -5.04
C LEU A 375 -11.19 0.22 -6.19
N ARG A 376 -10.27 0.24 -7.15
CA ARG A 376 -10.39 0.92 -8.44
C ARG A 376 -10.10 -0.05 -9.57
N ILE A 377 -10.83 0.08 -10.68
CA ILE A 377 -10.56 -0.63 -11.92
C ILE A 377 -10.16 0.40 -12.96
N HIS A 378 -8.96 0.20 -13.55
CA HIS A 378 -8.45 1.05 -14.60
C HIS A 378 -8.33 0.26 -15.89
N LEU A 379 -9.15 0.60 -16.88
CA LEU A 379 -9.12 -0.07 -18.18
C LEU A 379 -7.96 0.44 -19.02
N ASN A 380 -7.27 -0.47 -19.71
CA ASN A 380 -6.27 -0.18 -20.72
C ASN A 380 -6.96 0.14 -22.06
N ASN A 381 -6.31 0.93 -22.90
CA ASN A 381 -6.82 1.28 -24.22
C ASN A 381 -5.99 0.64 -25.36
N GLY A 382 -5.21 -0.40 -25.05
CA GLY A 382 -4.23 -1.04 -25.94
C GLY A 382 -2.92 -0.27 -26.15
N GLU A 383 -2.77 0.92 -25.56
CA GLU A 383 -1.55 1.73 -25.64
C GLU A 383 -0.90 1.96 -24.26
N ASN A 384 -1.25 1.14 -23.26
CA ASN A 384 -0.89 1.31 -21.84
C ASN A 384 -1.28 2.69 -21.30
N LYS A 385 -2.43 3.21 -21.75
CA LYS A 385 -3.08 4.37 -21.16
C LYS A 385 -4.30 3.89 -20.41
N PHE A 386 -4.26 4.10 -19.11
CA PHE A 386 -5.24 3.58 -18.18
C PHE A 386 -6.21 4.68 -17.74
N GLU A 387 -7.50 4.41 -17.82
CA GLU A 387 -8.57 5.30 -17.33
C GLU A 387 -9.30 4.64 -16.16
N GLU A 388 -9.57 5.36 -15.08
CA GLU A 388 -10.38 4.85 -13.96
C GLU A 388 -11.85 4.75 -14.40
N HIS A 389 -12.39 3.54 -14.52
CA HIS A 389 -13.78 3.29 -14.92
C HIS A 389 -14.70 2.98 -13.74
N PHE A 390 -14.16 2.44 -12.65
CA PHE A 390 -14.94 2.03 -11.50
C PHE A 390 -14.21 2.28 -10.18
N PHE A 391 -14.99 2.64 -9.15
CA PHE A 391 -14.54 2.79 -7.77
C PHE A 391 -15.55 2.15 -6.81
N TYR A 392 -15.09 1.18 -6.02
CA TYR A 392 -15.86 0.60 -4.93
C TYR A 392 -15.32 1.07 -3.57
N PRO A 393 -16.09 1.83 -2.78
CA PRO A 393 -15.62 2.40 -1.52
C PRO A 393 -15.51 1.33 -0.42
N LEU A 394 -14.28 1.08 0.02
CA LEU A 394 -13.96 0.15 1.10
C LEU A 394 -12.80 0.69 1.92
N ASN A 395 -13.12 1.25 3.09
CA ASN A 395 -12.07 1.68 4.01
C ASN A 395 -11.18 0.51 4.40
N GLY A 396 -9.87 0.72 4.33
CA GLY A 396 -8.92 -0.27 4.80
C GLY A 396 -8.58 -1.37 3.81
N ALA A 397 -9.05 -1.29 2.56
CA ALA A 397 -8.78 -2.26 1.51
C ALA A 397 -7.26 -2.40 1.24
N THR A 398 -6.71 -3.58 1.44
CA THR A 398 -5.26 -3.84 1.38
C THR A 398 -4.88 -4.98 0.44
N ARG A 399 -5.81 -5.88 0.11
CA ARG A 399 -5.62 -6.96 -0.87
C ARG A 399 -6.87 -7.17 -1.71
N LEU A 400 -6.66 -7.70 -2.90
CA LEU A 400 -7.70 -8.23 -3.77
C LEU A 400 -7.20 -9.49 -4.46
N VAL A 401 -8.12 -10.37 -4.84
CA VAL A 401 -7.92 -11.40 -5.88
C VAL A 401 -9.11 -11.39 -6.83
N THR A 402 -8.82 -11.56 -8.11
CA THR A 402 -9.80 -11.53 -9.21
C THR A 402 -9.88 -12.90 -9.87
N ASN A 403 -11.09 -13.45 -10.00
CA ASN A 403 -11.32 -14.72 -10.68
C ASN A 403 -12.81 -14.88 -11.03
N ASP A 404 -13.13 -15.77 -11.95
CA ASP A 404 -14.52 -16.20 -12.21
C ASP A 404 -14.92 -17.22 -11.14
N PHE A 405 -15.39 -16.73 -9.99
CA PHE A 405 -15.61 -17.57 -8.81
C PHE A 405 -16.95 -18.32 -8.88
N ASP A 406 -17.94 -17.82 -9.61
CA ASP A 406 -19.23 -18.49 -9.81
C ASP A 406 -19.37 -19.22 -11.17
N GLU A 407 -18.33 -19.15 -12.01
CA GLU A 407 -18.23 -19.77 -13.34
C GLU A 407 -19.29 -19.28 -14.34
N ASP A 408 -19.69 -18.02 -14.23
CA ASP A 408 -20.66 -17.41 -15.14
C ASP A 408 -20.02 -16.77 -16.39
N GLY A 409 -18.69 -16.71 -16.42
CA GLY A 409 -17.88 -16.24 -17.54
C GLY A 409 -17.45 -14.78 -17.44
N ASP A 410 -17.71 -14.11 -16.32
CA ASP A 410 -17.10 -12.83 -15.99
C ASP A 410 -16.22 -12.89 -14.73
N LEU A 411 -15.46 -11.83 -14.47
CA LEU A 411 -14.51 -11.79 -13.36
C LEU A 411 -15.12 -11.14 -12.13
N ASP A 412 -15.16 -11.91 -11.04
CA ASP A 412 -15.49 -11.46 -9.70
C ASP A 412 -14.27 -11.00 -8.91
N ILE A 413 -14.51 -10.34 -7.77
CA ILE A 413 -13.43 -9.76 -6.96
C ILE A 413 -13.64 -10.07 -5.47
N ALA A 414 -12.69 -10.77 -4.86
CA ALA A 414 -12.59 -10.85 -3.41
C ALA A 414 -11.70 -9.73 -2.88
N LEU A 415 -12.20 -8.95 -1.92
CA LEU A 415 -11.51 -7.83 -1.29
C LEU A 415 -11.29 -8.10 0.19
N LEU A 416 -10.08 -7.78 0.66
CA LEU A 416 -9.73 -7.82 2.06
C LEU A 416 -9.41 -6.40 2.54
N ALA A 417 -10.00 -6.05 3.69
CA ALA A 417 -9.69 -4.81 4.39
C ALA A 417 -9.01 -5.11 5.74
N THR A 418 -7.75 -4.69 5.89
CA THR A 418 -7.03 -4.81 7.16
C THR A 418 -7.41 -3.70 8.15
N PHE A 419 -7.80 -2.53 7.63
CA PHE A 419 -8.17 -1.33 8.41
C PHE A 419 -9.62 -0.84 8.19
N PRO A 420 -10.64 -1.72 8.20
CA PRO A 420 -12.03 -1.29 8.07
C PRO A 420 -12.42 -0.40 9.26
N ASP A 421 -13.61 0.17 9.17
CA ASP A 421 -14.25 0.83 10.31
C ASP A 421 -14.68 -0.24 11.34
N TYR A 422 -13.73 -0.72 12.15
CA TYR A 422 -13.98 -1.76 13.14
C TYR A 422 -15.01 -1.34 14.22
N GLU A 423 -15.23 -0.04 14.42
CA GLU A 423 -16.20 0.46 15.39
C GLU A 423 -17.64 0.31 14.88
N HIS A 424 -17.89 0.57 13.60
CA HIS A 424 -19.25 0.64 13.05
C HIS A 424 -19.57 -0.44 12.01
N LYS A 425 -18.57 -0.94 11.29
CA LYS A 425 -18.71 -1.90 10.19
C LYS A 425 -17.58 -2.95 10.21
N PRO A 426 -17.37 -3.67 11.32
CA PRO A 426 -16.24 -4.60 11.42
C PRO A 426 -16.27 -5.65 10.31
N LYS A 427 -17.45 -6.19 9.95
CA LYS A 427 -17.61 -7.21 8.89
C LYS A 427 -17.16 -6.77 7.48
N SER A 428 -16.85 -5.49 7.28
CA SER A 428 -16.22 -5.02 6.03
C SER A 428 -14.74 -5.40 5.91
N SER A 429 -14.17 -6.12 6.88
CA SER A 429 -12.85 -6.75 6.79
C SER A 429 -12.70 -7.71 5.60
N PHE A 430 -13.81 -8.22 5.07
CA PHE A 430 -13.88 -8.97 3.82
C PHE A 430 -15.14 -8.60 3.04
N VAL A 431 -15.00 -8.43 1.73
CA VAL A 431 -16.10 -8.20 0.79
C VAL A 431 -15.85 -9.04 -0.47
N TYR A 432 -16.83 -9.82 -0.89
CA TYR A 432 -16.86 -10.44 -2.22
C TYR A 432 -17.76 -9.60 -3.13
N LEU A 433 -17.29 -9.28 -4.34
CA LEU A 433 -18.03 -8.55 -5.37
C LEU A 433 -18.32 -9.52 -6.50
N GLU A 434 -19.56 -10.03 -6.54
CA GLU A 434 -20.12 -10.74 -7.69
C GLU A 434 -20.31 -9.71 -8.80
N ASN A 435 -19.69 -9.92 -9.95
CA ASN A 435 -19.94 -9.11 -11.12
C ASN A 435 -21.22 -9.58 -11.80
N LEU A 436 -22.05 -8.63 -12.22
CA LEU A 436 -23.36 -8.91 -12.80
C LEU A 436 -23.51 -8.34 -14.21
N ASP A 437 -22.59 -7.46 -14.62
CA ASP A 437 -22.57 -6.73 -15.90
C ASP A 437 -21.24 -5.96 -16.02
N THR A 438 -20.23 -6.60 -16.59
CA THR A 438 -18.88 -6.02 -16.81
C THR A 438 -18.94 -4.69 -17.55
N GLU A 439 -19.71 -4.61 -18.65
CA GLU A 439 -19.84 -3.39 -19.47
C GLU A 439 -20.34 -2.18 -18.68
N LYS A 440 -21.14 -2.41 -17.63
CA LYS A 440 -21.70 -1.34 -16.77
C LYS A 440 -21.08 -1.28 -15.39
N PHE A 441 -20.07 -2.11 -15.09
CA PHE A 441 -19.45 -2.21 -13.77
C PHE A 441 -20.47 -2.39 -12.64
N ARG A 442 -21.43 -3.30 -12.84
CA ARG A 442 -22.50 -3.53 -11.86
C ARG A 442 -22.16 -4.74 -11.01
N PHE A 443 -21.83 -4.51 -9.75
CA PHE A 443 -21.51 -5.56 -8.80
C PHE A 443 -22.58 -5.73 -7.71
N GLN A 444 -22.65 -6.92 -7.14
CA GLN A 444 -23.31 -7.19 -5.86
C GLN A 444 -22.28 -7.55 -4.80
N ASP A 445 -22.32 -6.82 -3.68
CA ASP A 445 -21.44 -7.02 -2.55
C ASP A 445 -21.99 -8.05 -1.56
N PHE A 446 -21.10 -8.92 -1.09
CA PHE A 446 -21.36 -9.94 -0.08
C PHE A 446 -20.27 -9.97 0.99
N THR A 447 -20.60 -10.54 2.16
CA THR A 447 -19.67 -10.85 3.24
C THR A 447 -20.18 -12.07 4.01
N PHE A 448 -19.35 -12.66 4.87
CA PHE A 448 -19.72 -13.83 5.68
C PHE A 448 -19.86 -13.47 7.16
N GLU A 449 -20.55 -14.31 7.94
CA GLU A 449 -20.89 -14.01 9.33
C GLU A 449 -19.65 -13.75 10.19
N ASP A 450 -18.64 -14.59 9.99
CA ASP A 450 -17.41 -14.71 10.75
C ASP A 450 -16.25 -13.86 10.19
N ALA A 451 -16.55 -12.85 9.37
CA ALA A 451 -15.53 -11.99 8.74
C ALA A 451 -14.62 -11.27 9.76
N ASN A 452 -14.96 -11.25 11.05
CA ASN A 452 -14.15 -10.62 12.11
C ASN A 452 -13.45 -11.60 13.05
N LEU A 453 -13.49 -12.91 12.78
CA LEU A 453 -12.80 -13.88 13.64
C LEU A 453 -11.28 -13.75 13.60
N GLY A 454 -10.74 -13.17 12.53
CA GLY A 454 -9.34 -12.83 12.39
C GLY A 454 -9.17 -11.37 11.98
N ARG A 455 -8.00 -10.82 12.30
CA ARG A 455 -7.53 -9.57 11.71
C ARG A 455 -6.83 -9.90 10.40
N TRP A 456 -7.60 -9.95 9.31
CA TRP A 456 -7.08 -10.42 8.02
C TRP A 456 -6.05 -9.45 7.43
N LEU A 457 -4.98 -10.02 6.87
CA LEU A 457 -3.87 -9.28 6.26
C LEU A 457 -3.55 -9.72 4.83
N LEU A 458 -3.57 -11.04 4.58
CA LEU A 458 -3.24 -11.61 3.28
C LEU A 458 -4.43 -12.39 2.74
N LEU A 459 -4.50 -12.40 1.41
CA LEU A 459 -5.57 -12.97 0.61
C LEU A 459 -4.91 -13.65 -0.59
N ASP A 460 -5.35 -14.87 -0.89
CA ASP A 460 -5.02 -15.59 -2.12
C ASP A 460 -6.20 -16.48 -2.53
N SER A 461 -6.17 -17.07 -3.72
CA SER A 461 -7.17 -18.03 -4.18
C SER A 461 -6.56 -19.31 -4.74
N GLY A 462 -7.34 -20.38 -4.72
CA GLY A 462 -6.96 -21.65 -5.31
C GLY A 462 -8.00 -22.72 -5.09
N ASP A 463 -8.06 -23.69 -5.98
CA ASP A 463 -8.77 -24.96 -5.78
C ASP A 463 -8.10 -25.78 -4.65
N VAL A 464 -8.47 -25.49 -3.39
CA VAL A 464 -7.87 -26.07 -2.19
C VAL A 464 -8.40 -27.49 -2.01
N ASP A 465 -9.71 -27.68 -2.00
CA ASP A 465 -10.28 -29.00 -1.74
C ASP A 465 -10.34 -29.94 -2.97
N GLN A 466 -9.87 -29.48 -4.13
CA GLN A 466 -9.68 -30.28 -5.35
C GLN A 466 -10.98 -30.78 -5.96
N ASP A 467 -12.07 -30.04 -5.78
CA ASP A 467 -13.36 -30.35 -6.37
C ASP A 467 -13.58 -29.63 -7.73
N GLY A 468 -12.71 -28.70 -8.09
CA GLY A 468 -12.64 -28.06 -9.39
C GLY A 468 -13.12 -26.61 -9.43
N ASP A 469 -13.69 -26.09 -8.34
CA ASP A 469 -13.95 -24.66 -8.20
C ASP A 469 -12.80 -23.94 -7.44
N GLU A 470 -12.74 -22.62 -7.54
CA GLU A 470 -11.70 -21.82 -6.88
C GLU A 470 -12.18 -21.33 -5.50
N ASP A 471 -11.37 -21.62 -4.48
CA ASP A 471 -11.60 -21.20 -3.10
C ASP A 471 -10.86 -19.90 -2.78
N ILE A 472 -11.27 -19.21 -1.71
CA ILE A 472 -10.59 -18.01 -1.21
C ILE A 472 -9.91 -18.29 0.13
N ILE A 473 -8.67 -17.83 0.28
CA ILE A 473 -7.83 -18.09 1.46
C ILE A 473 -7.45 -16.75 2.11
N LEU A 474 -7.77 -16.59 3.40
CA LEU A 474 -7.41 -15.44 4.21
C LEU A 474 -6.42 -15.87 5.29
N SER A 475 -5.40 -15.05 5.57
CA SER A 475 -4.55 -15.23 6.76
C SER A 475 -4.64 -14.06 7.73
N ALA A 476 -4.58 -14.35 9.02
CA ALA A 476 -4.65 -13.35 10.08
C ALA A 476 -3.26 -12.80 10.46
N PHE A 477 -3.24 -11.55 10.94
CA PHE A 477 -2.08 -10.93 11.57
C PHE A 477 -2.51 -10.02 12.71
N THR A 478 -2.36 -10.49 13.95
CA THR A 478 -2.94 -9.85 15.14
C THR A 478 -2.07 -8.76 15.72
N TYR A 479 -0.85 -8.56 15.21
CA TYR A 479 0.04 -7.49 15.67
C TYR A 479 -0.61 -6.10 15.52
N GLY A 480 -0.78 -5.39 16.63
CA GLY A 480 -1.41 -4.07 16.70
C GLY A 480 -0.60 -2.98 16.00
N PHE A 481 -1.07 -2.49 14.86
CA PHE A 481 -0.52 -1.29 14.20
C PHE A 481 -1.41 -0.05 14.36
N THR A 482 -2.68 -0.25 14.69
CA THR A 482 -3.72 0.79 14.75
C THR A 482 -4.67 0.50 15.91
N PRO A 483 -5.35 1.51 16.46
CA PRO A 483 -6.41 1.29 17.44
C PRO A 483 -7.50 0.36 16.89
N VAL A 484 -8.00 -0.53 17.75
CA VAL A 484 -9.15 -1.41 17.48
C VAL A 484 -10.01 -1.52 18.74
N PRO A 485 -11.31 -1.82 18.63
CA PRO A 485 -12.15 -2.11 19.80
C PRO A 485 -11.57 -3.23 20.67
N GLU A 486 -11.59 -3.04 21.98
CA GLU A 486 -11.01 -3.98 22.96
C GLU A 486 -11.56 -5.40 22.80
N TYR A 487 -12.88 -5.54 22.57
CA TYR A 487 -13.50 -6.85 22.38
C TYR A 487 -12.99 -7.60 21.14
N LEU A 488 -12.58 -6.90 20.07
CA LEU A 488 -11.99 -7.55 18.88
C LEU A 488 -10.54 -7.96 19.15
N ALA A 489 -9.77 -7.10 19.82
CA ALA A 489 -8.42 -7.45 20.25
C ALA A 489 -8.43 -8.71 21.11
N ASP A 490 -9.34 -8.80 22.08
CA ASP A 490 -9.51 -10.00 22.92
C ASP A 490 -9.88 -11.25 22.10
N ILE A 491 -10.77 -11.14 21.11
CA ILE A 491 -11.13 -12.26 20.23
C ILE A 491 -9.88 -12.75 19.48
N TRP A 492 -9.12 -11.84 18.88
CA TRP A 492 -7.98 -12.18 18.05
C TRP A 492 -6.79 -12.73 18.85
N ASP A 493 -6.51 -12.15 20.02
CA ASP A 493 -5.44 -12.61 20.91
C ASP A 493 -5.72 -14.00 21.50
N ASN A 494 -6.98 -14.45 21.48
CA ASN A 494 -7.40 -15.78 21.95
C ASN A 494 -7.86 -16.72 20.83
N SER A 495 -7.83 -16.27 19.58
CA SER A 495 -8.25 -17.04 18.41
C SER A 495 -7.25 -18.16 18.10
N ASP A 496 -7.77 -19.28 17.61
CA ASP A 496 -7.01 -20.39 17.01
C ASP A 496 -7.06 -20.34 15.47
N THR A 497 -7.67 -19.31 14.89
CA THR A 497 -7.84 -19.19 13.44
C THR A 497 -6.67 -18.45 12.82
N ASP A 498 -5.71 -19.19 12.28
CA ASP A 498 -4.60 -18.62 11.53
C ASP A 498 -4.96 -18.33 10.08
N ILE A 499 -5.74 -19.25 9.50
CA ILE A 499 -6.23 -19.19 8.12
C ILE A 499 -7.74 -19.39 8.13
N MET A 500 -8.46 -18.62 7.32
CA MET A 500 -9.84 -18.88 6.94
C MET A 500 -9.89 -19.27 5.47
N ILE A 501 -10.45 -20.44 5.18
CA ILE A 501 -10.70 -20.89 3.81
C ILE A 501 -12.20 -20.74 3.56
N LEU A 502 -12.56 -19.97 2.55
CA LEU A 502 -13.91 -19.90 2.01
C LEU A 502 -13.95 -20.93 0.89
N LYS A 503 -14.48 -22.12 1.20
CA LYS A 503 -14.59 -23.22 0.24
C LYS A 503 -15.78 -22.98 -0.67
N ASN A 504 -15.57 -22.92 -1.96
CA ASN A 504 -16.64 -22.71 -2.92
C ASN A 504 -17.47 -24.01 -3.00
N ASN A 505 -18.76 -23.88 -3.33
CA ASN A 505 -19.69 -25.01 -3.29
C ASN A 505 -20.43 -25.17 -4.62
N LEU A 506 -19.80 -24.81 -5.74
CA LEU A 506 -20.42 -24.96 -7.06
C LEU A 506 -20.65 -26.44 -7.39
N TYR A 507 -19.72 -27.31 -6.96
CA TYR A 507 -19.71 -28.72 -7.31
C TYR A 507 -20.07 -29.68 -6.16
N GLN A 508 -20.32 -29.16 -4.96
CA GLN A 508 -20.67 -29.97 -3.79
C GLN A 508 -22.19 -30.30 -3.80
N ASN A 509 -22.54 -31.58 -4.00
CA ASN A 509 -23.92 -32.10 -3.88
C ASN A 509 -24.35 -32.33 -2.44
#